data_AF-A0A7V8BL39-F1
#
_entry.id   AF-A0A7V8BL39-F1
#
_cell.length_a   1.000
_cell.length_b   1.000
_cell.length_c   1.000
_cell.angle_alpha   90.00
_cell.angle_beta   90.00
_cell.angle_gamma   90.00
#
_symmetry.space_group_name_H-M   'P 1'
#
loop_
_entity.id
_entity.type
_entity.pdbx_description
1 polymer ?
#
loop_
_entity_poly.entity_id
_entity_poly.type
_entity_poly.pdbx_seq_one_letter_code
_entity_poly.pdbx_strand_id
1 'polypeptide(L)'
;MGSMALGALSLAPLAAVTWPAAPPSPRAWVEVSFLGVASSALGFLLFYRLLRRIGPVRAISVTFLNPVVAFIAGAFYLGEALTWQTVGSAAVVLVGTALALGLWPVATAAAAKTPSTPVARDANAS
;
A
#
# COMPACT_ATOMS: atom_id res chain seq x y z
N MET A 1 19.21 13.95 -1.33
CA MET A 1 19.93 14.34 -0.09
C MET A 1 19.66 15.77 0.33
N GLY A 2 19.63 16.77 -0.56
CA GLY A 2 19.32 18.16 -0.19
C GLY A 2 17.95 18.37 0.48
N SER A 3 16.90 17.65 0.08
CA SER A 3 15.56 17.77 0.67
C SER A 3 15.48 17.32 2.13
N MET A 4 16.25 16.28 2.51
CA MET A 4 16.29 15.82 3.91
C MET A 4 17.09 16.78 4.81
N ALA A 5 18.15 17.38 4.28
CA ALA A 5 18.90 18.41 4.98
C ALA A 5 18.04 19.69 5.18
N LEU A 6 17.29 20.10 4.16
CA LEU A 6 16.36 21.23 4.25
C LEU A 6 15.21 20.94 5.25
N GLY A 7 14.65 19.73 5.24
CA GLY A 7 13.65 19.30 6.22
C GLY A 7 14.18 19.30 7.66
N ALA A 8 15.39 18.80 7.87
CA ALA A 8 16.05 18.81 9.17
C ALA A 8 16.32 20.24 9.67
N LEU A 9 16.81 21.12 8.80
CA LEU A 9 17.09 22.53 9.13
C LEU A 9 15.82 23.32 9.42
N SER A 10 14.73 23.06 8.71
CA SER A 10 13.44 23.72 8.93
C SER A 10 12.77 23.27 10.23
N LEU A 11 12.93 22.01 10.64
CA LEU A 11 12.44 21.49 11.92
C LEU A 11 13.38 21.78 13.10
N ALA A 12 14.66 22.06 12.88
CA ALA A 12 15.65 22.32 13.93
C ALA A 12 15.25 23.43 14.94
N PRO A 13 14.76 24.62 14.53
CA PRO A 13 14.34 25.63 15.49
C PRO A 13 13.11 25.19 16.30
N LEU A 14 12.18 24.45 15.70
CA LEU A 14 11.02 23.92 16.41
C LEU A 14 11.45 22.86 17.44
N ALA A 15 12.36 21.97 17.07
CA ALA A 15 12.93 20.96 17.97
C ALA A 15 13.69 21.58 19.15
N ALA A 16 14.37 22.71 18.93
CA ALA A 16 15.05 23.44 20.00
C ALA A 16 14.06 24.06 21.00
N VAL A 17 12.91 24.57 20.52
CA VAL A 17 11.88 25.18 21.38
C VAL A 17 11.05 24.13 22.13
N THR A 18 10.77 22.98 21.51
CA THR A 18 9.97 21.90 22.12
C THR A 18 10.82 20.82 22.77
N TRP A 19 12.07 21.12 23.14
CA TRP A 19 12.98 20.13 23.68
C TRP A 19 12.40 19.50 24.96
N PRO A 20 12.23 18.16 25.04
CA PRO A 20 11.63 17.53 26.19
C PRO A 20 12.49 17.73 27.46
N ALA A 21 11.85 18.11 28.56
CA ALA A 21 12.52 18.25 29.86
C ALA A 21 13.01 16.92 30.45
N ALA A 22 12.44 15.79 30.00
CA ALA A 22 12.85 14.45 30.40
C ALA A 22 13.31 13.65 29.16
N PRO A 23 14.49 13.01 29.20
CA PRO A 23 14.93 12.16 28.10
C PRO A 23 14.01 10.94 27.94
N PRO A 24 13.80 10.44 26.71
CA PRO A 24 13.00 9.24 26.48
C PRO A 24 13.60 8.05 27.24
N SER A 25 12.72 7.29 27.89
CA SER A 25 13.13 6.13 28.69
C SER A 25 13.80 5.05 27.82
N PRO A 26 14.64 4.17 28.38
CA PRO A 26 15.22 3.04 27.65
C PRO A 26 14.17 2.14 26.99
N ARG A 27 12.97 2.06 27.60
CA ARG A 27 11.83 1.33 27.06
C ARG A 27 11.31 1.94 25.76
N ALA A 28 11.22 3.27 25.67
CA ALA A 28 10.78 3.95 24.45
C ALA A 28 11.72 3.66 23.26
N TRP A 29 13.02 3.56 23.54
CA TRP A 29 14.00 3.17 22.52
C TRP A 29 13.82 1.73 22.04
N VAL A 30 13.51 0.80 22.94
CA VAL A 30 13.23 -0.59 22.59
C VAL A 30 11.93 -0.70 21.78
N GLU A 31 10.88 0.02 22.17
CA GLU A 31 9.59 0.01 21.47
C GLU A 31 9.71 0.60 20.05
N VAL A 32 10.42 1.72 19.87
CA VAL A 32 10.70 2.30 18.55
C VAL A 32 11.56 1.36 17.69
N SER A 33 12.60 0.77 18.30
CA SER A 33 13.48 -0.17 17.59
C SER A 33 12.72 -1.42 17.16
N PHE A 34 11.87 -1.95 18.04
CA PHE A 34 11.00 -3.08 17.74
C PHE A 34 10.00 -2.72 16.64
N LEU A 35 9.34 -1.58 16.71
CA LEU A 35 8.42 -1.13 15.67
C LEU A 35 9.13 -0.99 14.32
N GLY A 36 10.29 -0.34 14.28
CA GLY A 36 11.05 -0.11 13.06
C GLY A 36 11.58 -1.41 12.44
N VAL A 37 12.21 -2.26 13.26
CA VAL A 37 12.80 -3.53 12.82
C VAL A 37 11.73 -4.55 12.53
N ALA A 38 10.76 -4.78 13.42
CA ALA A 38 9.73 -5.80 13.21
C ALA A 38 8.84 -5.45 12.02
N SER A 39 8.39 -4.19 11.90
CA SER A 39 7.55 -3.76 10.76
C SER A 39 8.30 -3.90 9.43
N SER A 40 9.54 -3.40 9.37
CA SER A 40 10.32 -3.41 8.12
C SER A 40 10.86 -4.81 7.78
N ALA A 41 11.32 -5.57 8.76
CA ALA A 41 11.83 -6.93 8.55
C ALA A 41 10.72 -7.88 8.12
N LEU A 42 9.53 -7.85 8.76
CA LEU A 42 8.39 -8.62 8.27
C LEU A 42 7.99 -8.19 6.86
N GLY A 43 7.90 -6.87 6.62
CA GLY A 43 7.55 -6.32 5.31
C GLY A 43 8.49 -6.82 4.21
N PHE A 44 9.80 -6.75 4.43
CA PHE A 44 10.80 -7.22 3.48
C PHE A 44 10.81 -8.74 3.34
N LEU A 45 10.65 -9.51 4.42
CA LEU A 45 10.62 -10.97 4.34
C LEU A 45 9.42 -11.45 3.50
N LEU A 46 8.26 -10.81 3.67
CA LEU A 46 7.07 -11.07 2.88
C LEU A 46 7.28 -10.67 1.43
N PHE A 47 7.85 -9.49 1.18
CA PHE A 47 8.17 -8.98 -0.15
C PHE A 47 9.10 -9.93 -0.91
N TYR A 48 10.20 -10.38 -0.29
CA TYR A 48 11.14 -11.32 -0.89
C TYR A 48 10.54 -12.73 -1.08
N ARG A 49 9.70 -13.22 -0.16
CA ARG A 49 8.95 -14.49 -0.36
C ARG A 49 7.98 -14.39 -1.53
N LEU A 50 7.31 -13.24 -1.70
CA LEU A 50 6.39 -13.02 -2.81
C LEU A 50 7.13 -12.96 -4.15
N LEU A 51 8.26 -12.24 -4.18
CA LEU A 51 9.10 -12.12 -5.36
C LEU A 51 9.53 -13.49 -5.89
N ARG A 52 9.89 -14.42 -4.99
CA ARG A 52 10.31 -15.78 -5.33
C ARG A 52 9.18 -16.71 -5.80
N ARG A 53 7.92 -16.47 -5.42
CA ARG A 53 6.80 -17.40 -5.71
C ARG A 53 5.88 -16.96 -6.83
N ILE A 54 5.68 -15.66 -7.03
CA ILE A 54 4.55 -15.17 -7.85
C ILE A 54 4.89 -14.01 -8.80
N GLY A 55 6.14 -13.54 -8.78
CA GLY A 55 6.62 -12.50 -9.71
C GLY A 55 6.19 -11.06 -9.34
N PRO A 56 6.88 -10.05 -9.90
CA PRO A 56 6.80 -8.64 -9.47
C PRO A 56 5.40 -8.00 -9.57
N VAL A 57 4.54 -8.50 -10.46
CA VAL A 57 3.18 -7.98 -10.66
C VAL A 57 2.30 -8.20 -9.42
N ARG A 58 2.39 -9.36 -8.75
CA ARG A 58 1.65 -9.63 -7.51
C ARG A 58 2.28 -8.99 -6.26
N ALA A 59 3.57 -8.64 -6.31
CA ALA A 59 4.26 -7.94 -5.23
C ALA A 59 3.73 -6.51 -5.05
N ILE A 60 3.44 -5.82 -6.16
CA ILE A 60 2.79 -4.50 -6.13
C ILE A 60 1.41 -4.56 -5.46
N SER A 61 0.65 -5.65 -5.67
CA SER A 61 -0.65 -5.85 -5.01
C SER A 61 -0.56 -5.90 -3.48
N VAL A 62 0.58 -6.29 -2.88
CA VAL A 62 0.76 -6.30 -1.42
C VAL A 62 0.90 -4.89 -0.85
N THR A 63 1.55 -3.98 -1.56
CA THR A 63 1.60 -2.57 -1.16
C THR A 63 0.20 -1.95 -1.11
N PHE A 64 -0.66 -2.36 -2.03
CA PHE A 64 -2.08 -1.99 -2.04
C PHE A 64 -2.94 -2.78 -1.03
N LEU A 65 -2.46 -3.89 -0.48
CA LEU A 65 -3.14 -4.61 0.59
C LEU A 65 -2.84 -3.99 1.97
N ASN A 66 -1.71 -3.31 2.10
CA ASN A 66 -1.26 -2.66 3.34
C ASN A 66 -2.34 -1.73 3.97
N PRO A 67 -3.06 -0.89 3.21
CA PRO A 67 -4.13 -0.05 3.78
C PRO A 67 -5.30 -0.87 4.34
N VAL A 68 -5.66 -1.97 3.67
CA VAL A 68 -6.74 -2.87 4.11
C VAL A 68 -6.36 -3.55 5.43
N VAL A 69 -5.14 -4.08 5.52
CA VAL A 69 -4.62 -4.73 6.73
C VAL A 69 -4.48 -3.73 7.87
N ALA A 70 -3.96 -2.53 7.59
CA ALA A 70 -3.85 -1.45 8.57
C ALA A 70 -5.23 -1.03 9.11
N PHE A 71 -6.26 -0.99 8.27
CA PHE A 71 -7.63 -0.68 8.70
C PHE A 71 -8.21 -1.78 9.59
N ILE A 72 -8.10 -3.05 9.18
CA ILE A 72 -8.59 -4.19 9.98
C ILE A 72 -7.87 -4.24 11.33
N ALA A 73 -6.54 -4.11 11.32
CA ALA A 73 -5.73 -4.09 12.53
C ALA A 73 -6.09 -2.89 13.42
N GLY A 74 -6.24 -1.69 12.85
CA GLY A 74 -6.66 -0.49 13.58
C GLY A 74 -8.03 -0.66 14.24
N ALA A 75 -9.01 -1.21 13.52
CA ALA A 75 -10.34 -1.48 14.05
C ALA A 75 -10.32 -2.51 15.20
N PHE A 76 -9.50 -3.56 15.08
CA PHE A 76 -9.35 -4.58 16.12
C PHE A 76 -8.58 -4.09 17.35
N TYR A 77 -7.51 -3.30 17.14
CA TYR A 77 -6.58 -2.92 18.20
C TYR A 77 -7.04 -1.70 18.98
N LEU A 78 -7.75 -0.76 18.33
CA LEU A 78 -8.18 0.49 18.97
C LEU A 78 -9.43 0.31 19.83
N GLY A 79 -10.33 -0.63 19.49
CA GLY A 79 -11.51 -0.97 20.31
C GLY A 79 -12.51 0.18 20.55
N GLU A 80 -12.25 1.38 20.01
CA GLU A 80 -13.09 2.55 20.13
C GLU A 80 -14.27 2.50 19.14
N ALA A 81 -15.41 3.07 19.53
CA ALA A 81 -16.58 3.18 18.67
C ALA A 81 -16.20 3.91 17.39
N LEU A 82 -16.23 3.21 16.24
CA LEU A 82 -15.92 3.78 14.94
C LEU A 82 -16.80 5.01 14.72
N THR A 83 -16.19 6.18 14.89
CA THR A 83 -16.86 7.44 14.57
C THR A 83 -17.05 7.54 13.07
N TRP A 84 -18.04 8.30 12.63
CA TRP A 84 -18.34 8.47 11.21
C TRP A 84 -17.14 9.01 10.42
N GLN A 85 -16.25 9.75 11.08
CA GLN A 85 -15.00 10.27 10.52
C GLN A 85 -14.00 9.16 10.21
N THR A 86 -13.82 8.18 11.11
CA THR A 86 -12.94 7.02 10.90
C THR A 86 -13.46 6.12 9.77
N VAL A 87 -14.77 5.94 9.68
CA VAL A 87 -15.39 5.20 8.58
C VAL A 87 -15.20 5.94 7.26
N GLY A 88 -15.37 7.27 7.26
CA GLY A 88 -15.16 8.11 6.07
C GLY A 88 -13.73 8.05 5.53
N SER A 89 -12.72 8.16 6.40
CA SER A 89 -11.31 8.07 5.99
C SER A 89 -10.95 6.68 5.47
N ALA A 90 -11.46 5.62 6.11
CA ALA A 90 -11.29 4.25 5.64
C ALA A 90 -11.89 4.01 4.26
N ALA A 91 -13.12 4.50 4.03
CA ALA A 91 -13.78 4.39 2.73
C ALA A 91 -12.97 5.09 1.62
N VAL A 92 -12.47 6.30 1.88
CA VAL A 92 -11.63 7.04 0.91
C VAL A 92 -10.37 6.27 0.56
N VAL A 93 -9.67 5.71 1.55
CA VAL A 93 -8.44 4.92 1.34
C VAL A 93 -8.73 3.65 0.55
N LEU A 94 -9.81 2.92 0.89
CA LEU A 94 -10.21 1.70 0.20
C LEU A 94 -10.61 1.98 -1.26
N VAL A 95 -11.35 3.06 -1.51
CA VAL A 95 -11.72 3.49 -2.87
C VAL A 95 -10.49 3.87 -3.69
N GLY A 96 -9.58 4.68 -3.14
CA GLY A 96 -8.33 5.04 -3.84
C GLY A 96 -7.48 3.81 -4.17
N THR A 97 -7.42 2.84 -3.25
CA THR A 97 -6.73 1.57 -3.45
C THR A 97 -7.39 0.72 -4.54
N ALA A 98 -8.73 0.63 -4.54
CA ALA A 98 -9.48 -0.11 -5.56
C ALA A 98 -9.30 0.50 -6.96
N LEU A 99 -9.28 1.84 -7.06
CA LEU A 99 -8.98 2.56 -8.29
C LEU A 99 -7.54 2.30 -8.78
N ALA A 100 -6.56 2.36 -7.87
CA ALA A 100 -5.16 2.10 -8.21
C ALA A 100 -4.90 0.65 -8.66
N LEU A 101 -5.68 -0.30 -8.14
CA LEU A 101 -5.66 -1.70 -8.55
C LEU A 101 -6.45 -1.97 -9.85
N GLY A 102 -7.16 -0.99 -10.39
CA GLY A 102 -8.05 -1.19 -11.54
C GLY A 102 -9.24 -2.11 -11.24
N LEU A 103 -9.57 -2.30 -9.96
CA LEU A 103 -10.69 -3.13 -9.50
C LEU A 103 -12.04 -2.40 -9.66
N TRP A 104 -12.00 -1.13 -10.06
CA TRP A 104 -13.20 -0.44 -10.50
C TRP A 104 -13.64 -1.01 -11.85
N PRO A 105 -14.85 -1.59 -11.95
CA PRO A 105 -15.38 -2.05 -13.22
C PRO A 105 -15.76 -0.82 -14.06
N VAL A 106 -14.78 -0.12 -14.62
CA VAL A 106 -15.02 0.60 -15.87
C VAL A 106 -15.22 -0.51 -16.89
N ALA A 107 -16.47 -0.78 -17.26
CA ALA A 107 -16.79 -1.71 -18.31
C ALA A 107 -16.09 -1.27 -19.60
N THR A 108 -14.86 -1.72 -19.83
CA THR A 108 -14.22 -1.68 -21.13
C THR A 108 -14.89 -2.75 -21.97
N ALA A 109 -16.09 -2.40 -22.45
CA ALA A 109 -16.87 -3.12 -23.45
C ALA A 109 -16.18 -3.07 -24.83
N ALA A 110 -14.92 -3.52 -24.90
CA ALA A 110 -14.09 -3.42 -26.12
C ALA A 110 -13.34 -4.73 -26.42
N ALA A 111 -13.91 -5.88 -26.08
CA ALA A 111 -13.37 -7.20 -26.45
C ALA A 111 -14.43 -8.14 -27.04
N ALA A 112 -15.36 -7.62 -27.85
CA ALA A 112 -16.42 -8.42 -28.47
C ALA A 112 -16.63 -8.14 -29.97
N LYS A 113 -15.56 -7.81 -30.71
CA LYS A 113 -15.56 -7.94 -32.17
C LYS A 113 -14.22 -8.49 -32.65
N THR A 114 -14.08 -9.81 -32.60
CA THR A 114 -13.20 -10.53 -33.52
C THR A 114 -14.10 -11.03 -34.65
N PRO A 115 -14.11 -10.41 -35.83
CA PRO A 115 -14.66 -11.07 -37.01
C PRO A 115 -13.70 -12.23 -37.33
N SER A 116 -14.08 -13.44 -36.97
CA SER A 116 -13.51 -14.64 -37.55
C SER A 116 -13.90 -14.66 -39.03
N THR A 117 -13.03 -14.16 -39.90
CA THR A 117 -13.15 -14.42 -41.33
C THR A 117 -12.95 -15.92 -41.53
N PRO A 118 -13.96 -16.68 -42.00
CA PRO A 118 -13.73 -18.06 -42.42
C PRO A 118 -13.04 -17.99 -43.77
N VAL A 119 -11.71 -18.16 -43.81
CA VAL A 119 -11.01 -18.49 -45.05
C VAL A 119 -11.07 -20.01 -45.20
N ALA A 120 -12.05 -20.47 -45.97
CA ALA A 120 -12.18 -21.84 -46.42
C ALA A 120 -12.56 -21.83 -47.91
N ARG A 121 -11.81 -22.60 -48.71
CA ARG A 121 -11.83 -22.73 -50.18
C ARG A 121 -11.21 -21.49 -50.86
N ASP A 122 -10.05 -21.58 -51.51
CA ASP A 122 -9.82 -22.45 -52.68
C ASP A 122 -8.41 -23.05 -52.70
N ALA A 123 -8.34 -24.36 -52.43
CA ALA A 123 -7.16 -25.19 -52.70
C ALA A 123 -7.55 -26.42 -53.56
N ASN A 124 -8.69 -26.39 -54.25
CA ASN A 124 -9.12 -27.52 -55.08
C ASN A 124 -10.12 -27.10 -56.16
N ALA A 125 -9.60 -26.53 -57.24
CA ALA A 125 -10.17 -26.68 -58.57
C ALA A 125 -8.99 -26.76 -59.53
N SER A 126 -8.59 -28.00 -59.77
CA SER A 126 -7.68 -28.45 -60.82
C SER A 126 -8.32 -28.28 -62.20
#